data_AF-A0A6P9BZI2-F1
#
_entry.id   AF-A0A6P9BZI2-F1
#
_cell.length_a   1.000
_cell.length_b   1.000
_cell.length_c   1.000
_cell.angle_alpha   90.00
_cell.angle_beta   90.00
_cell.angle_gamma   90.00
#
_symmetry.space_group_name_H-M   'P 1'
#
loop_
_entity.id
_entity.type
_entity.pdbx_description
1 polymer ?
#
loop_
_entity_poly.entity_id
_entity_poly.type
_entity_poly.pdbx_seq_one_letter_code
_entity_poly.pdbx_strand_id
1 'polypeptide(L)'
;MTYPNPGVLKAAMGHYLTESARTALEAMEPEEDVIELGPGKQMPVVGPNQILDMPLFTKIPLLPGSNTMFYRTNLGEKLYQPSATFDLSDPYCKIMAPKYKSLHDPHLRAYYKRKDNLQRLKKSGLITDKNKVVCTLKEFNEYRQYLTSRKLEFEKHYLREQKTLEKQVTKLQDTHGLPEAIETSKYRDWLLKEERPTIQEQENVMRNRYLDLINQELEKLEELAEENRRLSLAQEDKKKQGAEKRKQLLLRKKMEEEWKKKEMSLLIKIGDDVKREARIEEQQRKSKEDKLKRKQVMLEKNIEQENLY
;
A
#
# COMPACT_ATOMS: atom_id res chain seq x y z
N MET A 1 -37.96 37.58 -11.01
CA MET A 1 -37.63 36.13 -11.02
C MET A 1 -36.18 35.99 -10.60
N THR A 2 -35.96 35.61 -9.35
CA THR A 2 -34.64 35.39 -8.76
C THR A 2 -34.16 33.99 -9.11
N TYR A 3 -33.03 33.88 -9.80
CA TYR A 3 -32.38 32.60 -10.08
C TYR A 3 -31.96 31.92 -8.76
N PRO A 4 -32.13 30.60 -8.62
CA PRO A 4 -31.71 29.90 -7.42
C PRO A 4 -30.18 29.91 -7.29
N ASN A 5 -29.74 30.05 -6.06
CA ASN A 5 -28.33 30.15 -5.67
C ASN A 5 -27.57 28.85 -6.07
N PRO A 6 -26.44 28.92 -6.81
CA PRO A 6 -25.74 27.74 -7.35
C PRO A 6 -25.36 26.68 -6.31
N GLY A 7 -25.17 27.07 -5.05
CA GLY A 7 -24.86 26.15 -3.95
C GLY A 7 -26.00 25.17 -3.61
N VAL A 8 -27.26 25.54 -3.86
CA VAL A 8 -28.44 24.72 -3.48
C VAL A 8 -28.68 23.61 -4.52
N LEU A 9 -28.39 23.87 -5.80
CA LEU A 9 -28.43 22.86 -6.86
C LEU A 9 -27.36 21.77 -6.68
N LYS A 10 -26.19 22.13 -6.15
CA LYS A 10 -25.08 21.19 -5.88
C LYS A 10 -25.44 20.16 -4.79
N ALA A 11 -26.15 20.58 -3.74
CA ALA A 11 -26.61 19.69 -2.67
C ALA A 11 -27.72 18.73 -3.13
N ALA A 12 -28.65 19.22 -3.97
CA ALA A 12 -29.77 18.41 -4.45
C ALA A 12 -29.37 17.31 -5.46
N MET A 13 -28.28 17.51 -6.23
CA MET A 13 -27.85 16.57 -7.28
C MET A 13 -26.86 15.49 -6.81
N GLY A 14 -26.30 15.61 -5.60
CA GLY A 14 -25.30 14.66 -5.08
C GLY A 14 -25.81 13.22 -4.94
N HIS A 15 -27.13 13.04 -4.77
CA HIS A 15 -27.77 11.73 -4.62
C HIS A 15 -27.96 10.97 -5.94
N TYR A 16 -27.81 11.62 -7.10
CA TYR A 16 -28.06 11.03 -8.43
C TYR A 16 -26.80 10.66 -9.22
N LEU A 17 -25.61 10.93 -8.67
CA LEU A 17 -24.33 10.60 -9.32
C LEU A 17 -23.87 9.19 -8.91
N THR A 18 -23.54 8.36 -9.91
CA THR A 18 -22.82 7.08 -9.71
C THR A 18 -21.46 7.32 -9.06
N GLU A 19 -20.93 6.34 -8.32
CA GLU A 19 -19.64 6.48 -7.61
C GLU A 19 -18.50 6.93 -8.54
N SER A 20 -18.46 6.44 -9.77
CA SER A 20 -17.49 6.88 -10.78
C SER A 20 -17.62 8.37 -11.14
N ALA A 21 -18.83 8.93 -11.13
CA ALA A 21 -19.07 10.35 -11.39
C ALA A 21 -18.77 11.21 -10.16
N ARG A 22 -18.99 10.68 -8.95
CA ARG A 22 -18.54 11.31 -7.69
C ARG A 22 -17.02 11.37 -7.63
N THR A 23 -16.31 10.28 -7.93
CA THR A 23 -14.85 10.25 -7.98
C THR A 23 -14.28 11.18 -9.06
N ALA A 24 -14.95 11.33 -10.21
CA ALA A 24 -14.54 12.28 -11.24
C ALA A 24 -14.77 13.74 -10.81
N LEU A 25 -15.81 14.02 -10.03
CA LEU A 25 -16.11 15.35 -9.48
C LEU A 25 -15.17 15.70 -8.32
N GLU A 26 -14.83 14.73 -7.48
CA GLU A 26 -13.88 14.83 -6.36
C GLU A 26 -12.44 15.00 -6.86
N ALA A 27 -12.07 14.32 -7.96
CA ALA A 27 -10.81 14.56 -8.67
C ALA A 27 -10.71 15.95 -9.33
N MET A 28 -11.83 16.69 -9.41
CA MET A 28 -11.92 18.04 -9.95
C MET A 28 -12.06 19.11 -8.85
N GLU A 29 -12.04 18.74 -7.57
CA GLU A 29 -12.04 19.71 -6.48
C GLU A 29 -10.70 20.48 -6.42
N PRO A 30 -10.74 21.81 -6.18
CA PRO A 30 -9.53 22.60 -6.03
C PRO A 30 -8.86 22.27 -4.68
N GLU A 31 -7.76 21.53 -4.73
CA GLU A 31 -6.81 21.46 -3.61
C GLU A 31 -6.14 22.84 -3.45
N GLU A 32 -6.73 23.71 -2.62
CA GLU A 32 -6.11 24.94 -2.15
C GLU A 32 -4.97 24.62 -1.18
N ASP A 33 -3.84 24.15 -1.72
CA ASP A 33 -2.61 24.03 -0.94
C ASP A 33 -1.73 25.26 -1.17
N VAL A 34 -1.74 26.14 -0.18
CA VAL A 34 -0.67 27.12 0.04
C VAL A 34 0.62 26.34 0.35
N ILE A 35 1.58 26.37 -0.58
CA ILE A 35 2.95 25.93 -0.28
C ILE A 35 3.71 27.15 0.23
N GLU A 36 3.84 27.28 1.55
CA GLU A 36 4.74 28.27 2.16
C GLU A 36 6.20 27.89 1.87
N LEU A 37 6.88 28.71 1.08
CA LEU A 37 8.34 28.70 0.93
C LEU A 37 8.90 30.04 1.42
N GLY A 38 8.90 30.23 2.74
CA GLY A 38 9.61 31.31 3.42
C GLY A 38 9.01 32.72 3.27
N PRO A 39 9.54 33.71 4.03
CA PRO A 39 8.93 35.03 4.13
C PRO A 39 9.24 35.86 2.88
N GLY A 40 8.20 36.31 2.17
CA GLY A 40 8.29 37.42 1.21
C GLY A 40 8.03 37.13 -0.28
N LYS A 41 7.57 35.92 -0.66
CA LYS A 41 7.15 35.65 -2.06
C LYS A 41 5.73 35.08 -2.10
N GLN A 42 4.74 35.96 -2.25
CA GLN A 42 3.39 35.55 -2.61
C GLN A 42 3.28 35.53 -4.14
N MET A 43 2.88 34.39 -4.72
CA MET A 43 2.60 34.27 -6.15
C MET A 43 1.08 34.30 -6.39
N PRO A 44 0.59 34.97 -7.44
CA PRO A 44 -0.77 34.77 -7.91
C PRO A 44 -0.87 33.34 -8.47
N VAL A 45 -1.68 32.51 -7.81
CA VAL A 45 -1.94 31.13 -8.24
C VAL A 45 -2.85 31.18 -9.46
N VAL A 46 -2.27 31.17 -10.67
CA VAL A 46 -2.99 30.73 -11.87
C VAL A 46 -3.18 29.22 -11.69
N GLY A 47 -4.37 28.83 -11.23
CA GLY A 47 -4.66 27.45 -10.85
C GLY A 47 -4.45 26.49 -12.03
N PRO A 48 -3.97 25.25 -11.79
CA PRO A 48 -3.78 24.23 -12.84
C PRO A 48 -5.05 23.93 -13.65
N ASN A 49 -6.23 24.26 -13.10
CA ASN A 49 -7.53 24.09 -13.75
C ASN A 49 -7.71 25.05 -14.95
N GLN A 50 -7.20 26.30 -14.84
CA GLN A 50 -7.25 27.27 -15.95
C GLN A 50 -6.39 26.80 -17.13
N ILE A 51 -5.28 26.11 -16.84
CA ILE A 51 -4.45 25.48 -17.88
C ILE A 51 -5.20 24.33 -18.53
N LEU A 52 -6.08 23.58 -17.85
CA LEU A 52 -6.87 22.48 -18.41
C LEU A 52 -8.16 22.93 -19.14
N ASP A 53 -8.64 24.14 -18.89
CA ASP A 53 -9.78 24.74 -19.61
C ASP A 53 -9.38 25.48 -20.89
N MET A 54 -8.08 25.69 -21.13
CA MET A 54 -7.58 26.28 -22.36
C MET A 54 -7.84 25.42 -23.62
N PRO A 55 -8.13 26.02 -24.78
CA PRO A 55 -8.22 25.27 -26.04
C PRO A 55 -6.88 24.57 -26.37
N LEU A 56 -6.94 23.40 -26.99
CA LEU A 56 -5.77 22.51 -27.22
C LEU A 56 -4.63 23.12 -28.03
N PHE A 57 -4.87 24.22 -28.76
CA PHE A 57 -3.92 24.87 -29.66
C PHE A 57 -3.32 26.17 -29.12
N THR A 58 -3.67 26.58 -27.90
CA THR A 58 -3.05 27.75 -27.28
C THR A 58 -1.79 27.36 -26.52
N LYS A 59 -0.74 28.18 -26.66
CA LYS A 59 0.51 27.98 -25.91
C LYS A 59 0.22 28.16 -24.42
N ILE A 60 0.65 27.20 -23.60
CA ILE A 60 0.58 27.30 -22.14
C ILE A 60 1.50 28.46 -21.71
N PRO A 61 0.97 29.52 -21.07
CA PRO A 61 1.79 30.64 -20.64
C PRO A 61 2.69 30.16 -19.49
N LEU A 62 4.00 30.10 -19.75
CA LEU A 62 5.02 29.83 -18.74
C LEU A 62 5.62 31.16 -18.30
N LEU A 63 5.53 31.46 -17.00
CA LEU A 63 6.18 32.64 -16.44
C LEU A 63 7.71 32.40 -16.42
N PRO A 64 8.52 33.28 -17.01
CA PRO A 64 9.98 33.13 -16.96
C PRO A 64 10.45 33.19 -15.50
N GLY A 65 11.13 32.13 -15.05
CA GLY A 65 11.62 31.98 -13.68
C GLY A 65 10.77 31.08 -12.76
N SER A 66 9.62 30.58 -13.20
CA SER A 66 8.89 29.55 -12.45
C SER A 66 9.32 28.13 -12.89
N ASN A 67 9.71 27.29 -11.92
CA ASN A 67 9.92 25.87 -12.17
C ASN A 67 8.55 25.16 -12.23
N THR A 68 7.88 25.25 -13.37
CA THR A 68 6.61 24.55 -13.60
C THR A 68 6.85 23.06 -13.83
N MET A 69 6.37 22.22 -12.90
CA MET A 69 6.37 20.77 -13.08
C MET A 69 5.01 20.30 -13.61
N PHE A 70 5.03 19.52 -14.69
CA PHE A 70 3.83 18.91 -15.26
C PHE A 70 3.62 17.51 -14.70
N TYR A 71 2.37 17.16 -14.46
CA TYR A 71 1.97 15.83 -14.00
C TYR A 71 0.72 15.34 -14.72
N ARG A 72 0.50 14.03 -14.71
CA ARG A 72 -0.71 13.40 -15.28
C ARG A 72 -1.67 12.96 -14.17
N THR A 73 -1.64 11.68 -13.79
CA THR A 73 -2.47 11.09 -12.72
C THR A 73 -1.67 10.82 -11.45
N ASN A 74 -2.33 10.32 -10.42
CA ASN A 74 -1.64 9.86 -9.21
C ASN A 74 -0.93 8.52 -9.45
N LEU A 75 0.02 8.22 -8.58
CA LEU A 75 0.79 6.98 -8.60
C LEU A 75 -0.11 5.74 -8.48
N GLY A 76 0.00 4.83 -9.46
CA GLY A 76 -0.78 3.60 -9.51
C GLY A 76 -2.25 3.80 -9.90
N GLU A 77 -2.60 4.95 -10.48
CA GLU A 77 -3.89 5.15 -11.15
C GLU A 77 -3.78 4.89 -12.65
N LYS A 78 -4.83 4.26 -13.19
CA LYS A 78 -4.91 3.91 -14.61
C LYS A 78 -4.94 5.19 -15.45
N LEU A 79 -3.96 5.31 -16.35
CA LEU A 79 -3.85 6.47 -17.24
C LEU A 79 -4.97 6.53 -18.29
N TYR A 80 -5.42 5.37 -18.78
CA TYR A 80 -6.47 5.25 -19.80
C TYR A 80 -7.78 4.84 -19.14
N GLN A 81 -8.79 5.69 -19.28
CA GLN A 81 -10.15 5.42 -18.83
C GLN A 81 -10.90 4.59 -19.87
N PRO A 82 -11.75 3.64 -19.44
CA PRO A 82 -12.58 2.85 -20.35
C PRO A 82 -13.54 3.78 -21.11
N SER A 83 -13.81 3.48 -22.38
CA SER A 83 -14.79 4.21 -23.20
C SER A 83 -16.22 3.87 -22.79
N ALA A 84 -17.16 4.82 -22.94
CA ALA A 84 -18.58 4.53 -22.67
C ALA A 84 -19.20 3.77 -23.84
N THR A 85 -18.68 4.06 -25.04
CA THR A 85 -19.08 3.40 -26.29
C THR A 85 -17.86 2.87 -27.02
N PHE A 86 -18.09 1.95 -27.95
CA PHE A 86 -17.06 1.56 -28.91
C PHE A 86 -16.94 2.67 -29.96
N ASP A 87 -15.89 3.49 -29.85
CA ASP A 87 -15.62 4.59 -30.78
C ASP A 87 -14.53 4.18 -31.79
N LEU A 88 -14.81 4.41 -33.07
CA LEU A 88 -13.90 4.18 -34.21
C LEU A 88 -13.33 5.49 -34.75
N SER A 89 -13.51 6.62 -34.06
CA SER A 89 -13.00 7.92 -34.47
C SER A 89 -11.47 7.97 -34.55
N ASP A 90 -10.77 7.24 -33.67
CA ASP A 90 -9.32 7.13 -33.63
C ASP A 90 -8.85 5.67 -33.61
N PRO A 91 -8.93 4.95 -34.75
CA PRO A 91 -8.61 3.51 -34.82
C PRO A 91 -7.12 3.21 -34.59
N TYR A 92 -6.26 4.22 -34.73
CA TYR A 92 -4.81 4.09 -34.54
C TYR A 92 -4.32 4.71 -33.22
N CYS A 93 -5.23 5.16 -32.34
CA CYS A 93 -4.90 5.81 -31.08
C CYS A 93 -3.87 6.96 -31.23
N LYS A 94 -4.03 7.81 -32.25
CA LYS A 94 -3.14 8.94 -32.53
C LYS A 94 -3.17 10.00 -31.43
N ILE A 95 -4.30 10.16 -30.74
CA ILE A 95 -4.47 11.17 -29.68
C ILE A 95 -3.57 10.85 -28.48
N MET A 96 -3.58 9.60 -28.03
CA MET A 96 -2.66 9.11 -27.00
C MET A 96 -2.42 7.61 -27.21
N ALA A 97 -1.23 7.28 -27.71
CA ALA A 97 -0.88 5.89 -27.98
C ALA A 97 -0.79 5.07 -26.68
N PRO A 98 -1.37 3.85 -26.62
CA PRO A 98 -1.37 2.99 -25.44
C PRO A 98 0.01 2.39 -25.20
N LYS A 99 0.92 3.20 -24.65
CA LYS A 99 2.23 2.74 -24.20
C LYS A 99 2.15 2.33 -22.73
N TYR A 100 2.72 1.17 -22.43
CA TYR A 100 2.81 0.70 -21.04
C TYR A 100 3.69 1.65 -20.21
N LYS A 101 3.17 2.04 -19.04
CA LYS A 101 3.86 2.89 -18.07
C LYS A 101 3.67 2.32 -16.67
N SER A 102 4.75 1.81 -16.08
CA SER A 102 4.70 1.13 -14.78
C SER A 102 4.15 2.00 -13.65
N LEU A 103 4.46 3.31 -13.63
CA LEU A 103 3.97 4.23 -12.60
C LEU A 103 2.44 4.44 -12.62
N HIS A 104 1.77 4.08 -13.71
CA HIS A 104 0.31 4.16 -13.86
C HIS A 104 -0.37 2.78 -13.78
N ASP A 105 0.37 1.75 -13.37
CA ASP A 105 -0.16 0.39 -13.25
C ASP A 105 -0.90 0.23 -11.91
N PRO A 106 -2.22 -0.06 -11.91
CA PRO A 106 -2.98 -0.30 -10.68
C PRO A 106 -2.46 -1.46 -9.84
N HIS A 107 -1.90 -2.49 -10.47
CA HIS A 107 -1.38 -3.67 -9.76
C HIS A 107 -0.07 -3.38 -9.02
N LEU A 108 0.72 -2.41 -9.51
CA LEU A 108 1.95 -1.98 -8.86
C LEU A 108 1.70 -0.93 -7.75
N ARG A 109 0.46 -0.49 -7.55
CA ARG A 109 0.09 0.50 -6.53
C ARG A 109 0.57 0.10 -5.13
N ALA A 110 0.39 -1.15 -4.73
CA ALA A 110 0.81 -1.64 -3.42
C ALA A 110 2.35 -1.63 -3.26
N TYR A 111 3.07 -1.97 -4.34
CA TYR A 111 4.53 -1.95 -4.36
C TYR A 111 5.07 -0.52 -4.19
N TYR A 112 4.50 0.44 -4.91
CA TYR A 112 4.93 1.84 -4.85
C TYR A 112 4.52 2.58 -3.57
N LYS A 113 3.42 2.17 -2.93
CA LYS A 113 2.97 2.73 -1.64
C LYS A 113 3.90 2.41 -0.46
N ARG A 114 4.84 1.46 -0.60
CA ARG A 114 5.87 1.19 0.42
C ARG A 114 6.74 2.42 0.64
N LYS A 115 6.99 2.79 1.91
CA LYS A 115 7.71 4.02 2.29
C LYS A 115 9.07 4.15 1.58
N ASP A 116 9.84 3.07 1.52
CA ASP A 116 11.19 3.08 0.93
C ASP A 116 11.15 3.35 -0.58
N ASN A 117 10.21 2.72 -1.29
CA ASN A 117 10.02 2.92 -2.72
C ASN A 117 9.51 4.33 -3.01
N LEU A 118 8.55 4.83 -2.22
CA LEU A 118 8.01 6.17 -2.37
C LEU A 118 9.09 7.23 -2.14
N GLN A 119 9.90 7.09 -1.10
CA GLN A 119 11.04 7.99 -0.86
C GLN A 119 12.06 7.94 -2.00
N ARG A 120 12.36 6.76 -2.55
CA ARG A 120 13.25 6.62 -3.70
C ARG A 120 12.69 7.33 -4.95
N LEU A 121 11.40 7.19 -5.21
CA LEU A 121 10.72 7.82 -6.35
C LEU A 121 10.65 9.35 -6.24
N LYS A 122 10.46 9.87 -5.02
CA LYS A 122 10.53 11.31 -4.74
C LYS A 122 11.95 11.84 -4.91
N LYS A 123 12.95 11.14 -4.37
CA LYS A 123 14.38 11.49 -4.55
C LYS A 123 14.81 11.47 -6.02
N SER A 124 14.26 10.56 -6.82
CA SER A 124 14.54 10.50 -8.25
C SER A 124 13.74 11.50 -9.10
N GLY A 125 12.86 12.32 -8.50
CA GLY A 125 12.08 13.33 -9.22
C GLY A 125 11.03 12.77 -10.19
N LEU A 126 10.67 11.48 -10.05
CA LEU A 126 9.64 10.85 -10.90
C LEU A 126 8.23 11.19 -10.43
N ILE A 127 8.10 11.61 -9.17
CA ILE A 127 6.83 11.83 -8.50
C ILE A 127 6.93 13.11 -7.65
N THR A 128 5.88 13.91 -7.66
CA THR A 128 5.70 15.10 -6.81
C THR A 128 5.48 14.72 -5.34
N ASP A 129 5.60 15.67 -4.42
CA ASP A 129 5.30 15.45 -2.99
C ASP A 129 3.88 14.93 -2.74
N LYS A 130 2.92 15.35 -3.58
CA LYS A 130 1.53 14.87 -3.60
C LYS A 130 1.32 13.52 -4.30
N ASN A 131 2.39 12.74 -4.52
CA ASN A 131 2.35 11.43 -5.19
C ASN A 131 1.82 11.44 -6.63
N LYS A 132 1.93 12.58 -7.33
CA LYS A 132 1.56 12.72 -8.75
C LYS A 132 2.72 12.36 -9.67
N VAL A 133 2.46 11.64 -10.75
CA VAL A 133 3.51 11.21 -11.68
C VAL A 133 3.95 12.38 -12.57
N VAL A 134 5.24 12.73 -12.49
CA VAL A 134 5.84 13.81 -13.28
C VAL A 134 5.96 13.40 -14.74
N CYS A 135 5.74 14.32 -15.66
CA CYS A 135 5.79 14.06 -17.10
C CYS A 135 6.43 15.21 -17.88
N THR A 136 6.77 14.96 -19.15
CA THR A 136 7.28 15.99 -20.06
C THR A 136 6.14 16.85 -20.61
N LEU A 137 6.44 18.05 -21.13
CA LEU A 137 5.45 18.94 -21.75
C LEU A 137 4.71 18.27 -22.92
N LYS A 138 5.41 17.49 -23.75
CA LYS A 138 4.79 16.73 -24.85
C LYS A 138 3.77 15.74 -24.32
N GLU A 139 4.18 14.97 -23.32
CA GLU A 139 3.34 14.00 -22.66
C GLU A 139 2.13 14.63 -21.95
N PHE A 140 2.31 15.81 -21.37
CA PHE A 140 1.23 16.57 -20.76
C PHE A 140 0.20 17.02 -21.80
N ASN A 141 0.66 17.52 -22.95
CA ASN A 141 -0.22 17.96 -24.04
C ASN A 141 -1.01 16.81 -24.65
N GLU A 142 -0.38 15.65 -24.91
CA GLU A 142 -1.06 14.43 -25.36
C GLU A 142 -2.16 14.01 -24.37
N TYR A 143 -1.84 14.03 -23.08
CA TYR A 143 -2.78 13.68 -22.02
C TYR A 143 -3.95 14.69 -21.94
N ARG A 144 -3.68 15.99 -22.11
CA ARG A 144 -4.69 17.03 -22.21
C ARG A 144 -5.66 16.78 -23.38
N GLN A 145 -5.12 16.50 -24.57
CA GLN A 145 -5.92 16.19 -25.77
C GLN A 145 -6.80 14.97 -25.56
N TYR A 146 -6.25 13.94 -24.90
CA TYR A 146 -7.00 12.74 -24.53
C TYR A 146 -8.16 13.06 -23.58
N LEU A 147 -7.92 13.79 -22.49
CA LEU A 147 -8.97 14.16 -21.52
C LEU A 147 -10.09 14.98 -22.16
N THR A 148 -9.75 15.95 -23.00
CA THR A 148 -10.75 16.75 -23.72
C THR A 148 -11.61 15.90 -24.65
N SER A 149 -10.98 15.00 -25.42
CA SER A 149 -11.70 14.08 -26.33
C SER A 149 -12.63 13.15 -25.55
N ARG A 150 -12.14 12.62 -24.42
CA ARG A 150 -12.91 11.76 -23.53
C ARG A 150 -14.12 12.47 -22.93
N LYS A 151 -13.94 13.71 -22.45
CA LYS A 151 -15.03 14.54 -21.92
C LYS A 151 -16.13 14.76 -22.96
N LEU A 152 -15.74 15.13 -24.19
CA LEU A 152 -16.69 15.32 -25.29
C LEU A 152 -17.44 14.04 -25.65
N GLU A 153 -16.79 12.87 -25.59
CA GLU A 153 -17.45 11.59 -25.83
C GLU A 153 -18.52 11.31 -24.76
N PHE A 154 -18.19 11.53 -23.49
CA PHE A 154 -19.14 11.38 -22.39
C PHE A 154 -20.33 12.33 -22.51
N GLU A 155 -20.11 13.60 -22.83
CA GLU A 155 -21.19 14.58 -23.04
C GLU A 155 -22.11 14.17 -24.21
N LYS A 156 -21.53 13.72 -25.33
CA LYS A 156 -22.30 13.22 -26.48
C LYS A 156 -23.11 11.97 -26.11
N HIS A 157 -22.51 11.05 -25.36
CA HIS A 157 -23.20 9.84 -24.90
C HIS A 157 -24.37 10.19 -23.97
N TYR A 158 -24.12 11.04 -22.98
CA TYR A 158 -25.14 11.50 -22.05
C TYR A 158 -26.33 12.18 -22.76
N LEU A 159 -26.06 13.03 -23.74
CA LEU A 159 -27.11 13.67 -24.53
C LEU A 159 -27.92 12.67 -25.38
N ARG A 160 -27.29 11.60 -25.86
CA ARG A 160 -28.00 10.51 -26.58
C ARG A 160 -28.92 9.74 -25.63
N GLU A 161 -28.44 9.42 -24.44
CA GLU A 161 -29.23 8.74 -23.41
C GLU A 161 -30.43 9.59 -22.94
N GLN A 162 -30.25 10.90 -22.79
CA GLN A 162 -31.39 11.79 -22.51
C GLN A 162 -32.43 11.74 -23.64
N LYS A 163 -31.99 11.80 -24.90
CA LYS A 163 -32.90 11.73 -26.06
C LYS A 163 -33.60 10.38 -26.19
N THR A 164 -32.97 9.27 -25.82
CA THR A 164 -33.62 7.94 -25.84
C THR A 164 -34.66 7.85 -24.75
N LEU A 165 -34.37 8.35 -23.54
CA LEU A 165 -35.32 8.44 -22.43
C LEU A 165 -36.51 9.34 -22.77
N GLU A 166 -36.28 10.54 -23.30
CA GLU A 166 -37.34 11.45 -23.76
C GLU A 166 -38.27 10.76 -24.76
N LYS A 167 -37.71 10.07 -25.77
CA LYS A 167 -38.51 9.31 -26.74
C LYS A 167 -39.34 8.19 -26.10
N GLN A 168 -38.83 7.53 -25.07
CA GLN A 168 -39.60 6.50 -24.35
C GLN A 168 -40.75 7.14 -23.57
N VAL A 169 -40.50 8.27 -22.89
CA VAL A 169 -41.53 9.01 -22.15
C VAL A 169 -42.61 9.54 -23.09
N THR A 170 -42.26 10.14 -24.23
CA THR A 170 -43.25 10.63 -25.22
C THR A 170 -44.08 9.47 -25.79
N LYS A 171 -43.45 8.33 -26.12
CA LYS A 171 -44.19 7.14 -26.58
C LYS A 171 -45.21 6.65 -25.55
N LEU A 172 -44.85 6.66 -24.26
CA LEU A 172 -45.76 6.29 -23.18
C LEU A 172 -46.93 7.28 -23.11
N GLN A 173 -46.64 8.59 -23.11
CA GLN A 173 -47.66 9.65 -23.14
C GLN A 173 -48.64 9.52 -24.31
N ASP A 174 -48.14 9.20 -25.50
CA ASP A 174 -48.96 9.00 -26.70
C ASP A 174 -49.85 7.74 -26.58
N THR A 175 -49.37 6.66 -25.96
CA THR A 175 -50.21 5.47 -25.66
C THR A 175 -51.30 5.71 -24.63
N HIS A 176 -51.26 6.80 -23.86
CA HIS A 176 -52.34 7.18 -22.92
C HIS A 176 -53.45 8.01 -23.59
N GLY A 177 -53.33 8.30 -24.89
CA GLY A 177 -54.39 8.95 -25.66
C GLY A 177 -55.34 7.96 -26.31
N LEU A 178 -56.54 7.77 -25.71
CA LEU A 178 -57.89 7.48 -26.29
C LEU A 178 -58.70 6.48 -25.42
N PRO A 179 -60.07 6.51 -25.38
CA PRO A 179 -61.04 7.55 -25.73
C PRO A 179 -61.99 7.93 -24.55
N GLU A 180 -62.43 9.18 -24.54
CA GLU A 180 -63.51 9.72 -23.70
C GLU A 180 -64.85 9.06 -24.09
N ALA A 181 -65.35 8.08 -23.32
CA ALA A 181 -66.78 7.73 -23.13
C ALA A 181 -67.13 6.25 -22.79
N ILE A 182 -66.27 5.43 -22.16
CA ILE A 182 -66.73 4.15 -21.58
C ILE A 182 -66.21 4.00 -20.14
N GLU A 183 -67.15 4.07 -19.18
CA GLU A 183 -67.00 3.89 -17.72
C GLU A 183 -65.56 3.74 -17.20
N THR A 184 -64.84 4.87 -17.17
CA THR A 184 -63.46 4.97 -16.68
C THR A 184 -63.28 4.54 -15.23
N SER A 185 -64.35 4.43 -14.46
CA SER A 185 -64.33 3.98 -13.06
C SER A 185 -64.15 2.47 -12.91
N LYS A 186 -64.88 1.65 -13.68
CA LYS A 186 -64.77 0.19 -13.62
C LYS A 186 -63.43 -0.31 -14.17
N TYR A 187 -62.93 0.34 -15.23
CA TYR A 187 -61.62 0.01 -15.80
C TYR A 187 -60.46 0.46 -14.90
N ARG A 188 -60.58 1.61 -14.22
CA ARG A 188 -59.64 2.03 -13.16
C ARG A 188 -59.64 1.04 -12.00
N ASP A 189 -60.80 0.64 -11.49
CA ASP A 189 -60.89 -0.28 -10.36
C ASP A 189 -60.38 -1.69 -10.72
N TRP A 190 -60.55 -2.12 -11.98
CA TRP A 190 -59.99 -3.37 -12.50
C TRP A 190 -58.46 -3.30 -12.65
N LEU A 191 -57.92 -2.25 -13.27
CA LEU A 191 -56.47 -2.01 -13.37
C LEU A 191 -55.80 -1.90 -11.99
N LEU A 192 -56.43 -1.17 -11.06
CA LEU A 192 -55.95 -1.01 -9.68
C LEU A 192 -56.01 -2.31 -8.86
N LYS A 193 -56.80 -3.32 -9.27
CA LYS A 193 -56.88 -4.63 -8.62
C LYS A 193 -55.91 -5.65 -9.21
N GLU A 194 -55.67 -5.60 -10.52
CA GLU A 194 -54.78 -6.54 -11.22
C GLU A 194 -53.29 -6.15 -11.12
N GLU A 195 -52.94 -4.85 -11.10
CA GLU A 195 -51.53 -4.42 -10.98
C GLU A 195 -50.96 -4.54 -9.56
N ARG A 196 -51.80 -4.47 -8.53
CA ARG A 196 -51.34 -4.50 -7.12
C ARG A 196 -50.63 -5.80 -6.71
N PRO A 197 -51.18 -7.01 -6.96
CA PRO A 197 -50.48 -8.24 -6.59
C PRO A 197 -49.18 -8.42 -7.40
N THR A 198 -49.18 -8.09 -8.69
CA THR A 198 -48.01 -8.31 -9.58
C THR A 198 -46.85 -7.37 -9.27
N ILE A 199 -47.09 -6.09 -8.99
CA ILE A 199 -46.03 -5.15 -8.61
C ILE A 199 -45.47 -5.51 -7.24
N GLN A 200 -46.33 -5.84 -6.28
CA GLN A 200 -45.91 -6.18 -4.91
C GLN A 200 -45.17 -7.53 -4.87
N GLU A 201 -45.56 -8.50 -5.69
CA GLU A 201 -44.82 -9.75 -5.89
C GLU A 201 -43.48 -9.52 -6.57
N GLN A 202 -43.40 -8.67 -7.61
CA GLN A 202 -42.13 -8.31 -8.24
C GLN A 202 -41.20 -7.57 -7.26
N GLU A 203 -41.72 -6.63 -6.47
CA GLU A 203 -40.97 -5.95 -5.42
C GLU A 203 -40.49 -6.91 -4.33
N ASN A 204 -41.33 -7.88 -3.93
CA ASN A 204 -40.94 -8.90 -2.96
C ASN A 204 -39.87 -9.84 -3.53
N VAL A 205 -39.97 -10.24 -4.80
CA VAL A 205 -38.94 -11.06 -5.47
C VAL A 205 -37.62 -10.30 -5.56
N MET A 206 -37.66 -9.01 -5.95
CA MET A 206 -36.47 -8.17 -5.99
C MET A 206 -35.88 -7.95 -4.60
N ARG A 207 -36.71 -7.65 -3.60
CA ARG A 207 -36.29 -7.50 -2.19
C ARG A 207 -35.64 -8.78 -1.66
N ASN A 208 -36.24 -9.94 -1.90
CA ASN A 208 -35.70 -11.23 -1.47
C ASN A 208 -34.35 -11.50 -2.16
N ARG A 209 -34.21 -11.18 -3.45
CA ARG A 209 -32.94 -11.31 -4.16
C ARG A 209 -31.84 -10.41 -3.59
N TYR A 210 -32.18 -9.19 -3.17
CA TYR A 210 -31.24 -8.30 -2.48
C TYR A 210 -30.88 -8.81 -1.09
N LEU A 211 -31.85 -9.34 -0.33
CA LEU A 211 -31.60 -9.96 0.97
C LEU A 211 -30.68 -11.18 0.86
N ASP A 212 -30.88 -12.03 -0.15
CA ASP A 212 -30.01 -13.18 -0.40
C ASP A 212 -28.58 -12.76 -0.72
N LEU A 213 -28.40 -11.70 -1.53
CA LEU A 213 -27.09 -11.13 -1.82
C LEU A 213 -26.41 -10.55 -0.56
N ILE A 214 -27.18 -9.85 0.28
CA ILE A 214 -26.67 -9.31 1.55
C ILE A 214 -26.25 -10.45 2.47
N ASN A 215 -27.06 -11.50 2.59
CA ASN A 215 -26.75 -12.66 3.43
C ASN A 215 -25.51 -13.40 2.94
N GLN A 216 -25.37 -13.61 1.62
CA GLN A 216 -24.15 -14.20 1.04
C GLN A 216 -22.90 -13.37 1.31
N GLU A 217 -23.01 -12.04 1.29
CA GLU A 217 -21.87 -11.17 1.58
C GLU A 217 -21.52 -11.16 3.07
N LEU A 218 -22.52 -11.22 3.96
CA LEU A 218 -22.30 -11.38 5.40
C LEU A 218 -21.62 -12.71 5.73
N GLU A 219 -22.01 -13.80 5.10
CA GLU A 219 -21.41 -15.13 5.30
C GLU A 219 -19.93 -15.13 4.91
N LYS A 220 -19.56 -14.55 3.76
CA LYS A 220 -18.15 -14.39 3.36
C LYS A 220 -17.34 -13.53 4.35
N LEU A 221 -17.95 -12.47 4.89
CA LEU A 221 -17.29 -11.63 5.88
C LEU A 221 -17.06 -12.38 7.19
N GLU A 222 -18.00 -13.23 7.60
CA GLU A 222 -17.88 -14.07 8.78
C GLU A 222 -16.78 -15.14 8.61
N GLU A 223 -16.73 -15.81 7.45
CA GLU A 223 -15.66 -16.75 7.09
C GLU A 223 -14.28 -16.06 7.14
N LEU A 224 -14.17 -14.87 6.55
CA LEU A 224 -12.92 -14.10 6.55
C LEU A 224 -12.54 -13.64 7.97
N ALA A 225 -13.51 -13.31 8.82
CA ALA A 225 -13.28 -12.99 10.22
C ALA A 225 -12.83 -14.22 11.02
N GLU A 226 -13.38 -15.41 10.75
CA GLU A 226 -12.90 -16.66 11.32
C GLU A 226 -11.48 -17.01 10.89
N GLU A 227 -11.17 -16.89 9.60
CA GLU A 227 -9.84 -17.16 9.07
C GLU A 227 -8.80 -16.22 9.70
N ASN A 228 -9.12 -14.92 9.82
CA ASN A 228 -8.29 -13.96 10.53
C ASN A 228 -8.08 -14.30 12.00
N ARG A 229 -9.13 -14.77 12.70
CA ARG A 229 -9.01 -15.26 14.09
C ARG A 229 -8.06 -16.46 14.18
N ARG A 230 -8.17 -17.43 13.26
CA ARG A 230 -7.28 -18.60 13.18
C ARG A 230 -5.83 -18.18 12.91
N LEU A 231 -5.61 -17.25 11.98
CA LEU A 231 -4.27 -16.71 11.68
C LEU A 231 -3.65 -15.99 12.89
N SER A 232 -4.44 -15.22 13.63
CA SER A 232 -3.99 -14.53 14.84
C SER A 232 -3.54 -15.52 15.91
N LEU A 233 -4.34 -16.55 16.19
CA LEU A 233 -3.99 -17.61 17.14
C LEU A 233 -2.71 -18.35 16.72
N ALA A 234 -2.61 -18.74 15.45
CA ALA A 234 -1.42 -19.40 14.92
C ALA A 234 -0.15 -18.53 15.03
N GLN A 235 -0.29 -17.21 14.88
CA GLN A 235 0.81 -16.27 15.03
C GLN A 235 1.24 -16.14 16.51
N GLU A 236 0.29 -16.12 17.44
CA GLU A 236 0.60 -16.13 18.88
C GLU A 236 1.29 -17.41 19.32
N ASP A 237 0.84 -18.57 18.85
CA ASP A 237 1.48 -19.85 19.18
C ASP A 237 2.91 -19.94 18.64
N LYS A 238 3.14 -19.45 17.41
CA LYS A 238 4.51 -19.32 16.86
C LYS A 238 5.38 -18.40 17.72
N LYS A 239 4.83 -17.28 18.23
CA LYS A 239 5.56 -16.38 19.15
C LYS A 239 5.88 -17.07 20.47
N LYS A 240 4.93 -17.78 21.07
CA LYS A 240 5.11 -18.54 22.32
C LYS A 240 6.20 -19.62 22.16
N GLN A 241 6.12 -20.44 21.10
CA GLN A 241 7.13 -21.45 20.79
C GLN A 241 8.52 -20.82 20.56
N GLY A 242 8.58 -19.69 19.86
CA GLY A 242 9.83 -18.95 19.65
C GLY A 242 10.44 -18.45 20.96
N ALA A 243 9.62 -17.91 21.87
CA ALA A 243 10.06 -17.46 23.18
C ALA A 243 10.57 -18.62 24.06
N GLU A 244 9.90 -19.77 24.01
CA GLU A 244 10.30 -20.96 24.77
C GLU A 244 11.62 -21.55 24.28
N LYS A 245 11.82 -21.65 22.95
CA LYS A 245 13.11 -22.05 22.36
C LYS A 245 14.25 -21.11 22.76
N ARG A 246 13.99 -19.80 22.83
CA ARG A 246 14.98 -18.82 23.31
C ARG A 246 15.34 -19.04 24.78
N LYS A 247 14.34 -19.29 25.65
CA LYS A 247 14.58 -19.61 27.07
C LYS A 247 15.43 -20.87 27.22
N GLN A 248 15.12 -21.94 26.49
CA GLN A 248 15.92 -23.17 26.52
C GLN A 248 17.36 -22.95 26.06
N LEU A 249 17.55 -22.17 25.00
CA LEU A 249 18.88 -21.85 24.49
C LEU A 249 19.71 -21.03 25.50
N LEU A 250 19.09 -20.06 26.18
CA LEU A 250 19.74 -19.31 27.26
C LEU A 250 20.12 -20.22 28.42
N LEU A 251 19.24 -21.15 28.81
CA LEU A 251 19.51 -22.09 29.89
C LEU A 251 20.68 -23.01 29.54
N ARG A 252 20.75 -23.49 28.29
CA ARG A 252 21.87 -24.29 27.78
C ARG A 252 23.19 -23.51 27.82
N LYS A 253 23.20 -22.25 27.39
CA LYS A 253 24.39 -21.38 27.48
C LYS A 253 24.87 -21.21 28.92
N LYS A 254 23.94 -20.98 29.86
CA LYS A 254 24.27 -20.86 31.29
C LYS A 254 24.90 -22.15 31.83
N MET A 255 24.37 -23.31 31.47
CA MET A 255 24.94 -24.61 31.84
C MET A 255 26.34 -24.81 31.25
N GLU A 256 26.56 -24.40 30.00
CA GLU A 256 27.86 -24.49 29.35
C GLU A 256 28.91 -23.56 30.00
N GLU A 257 28.52 -22.35 30.38
CA GLU A 257 29.38 -21.41 31.12
C GLU A 257 29.77 -21.97 32.50
N GLU A 258 28.80 -22.53 33.23
CA GLU A 258 29.06 -23.21 34.50
C GLU A 258 29.99 -24.41 34.34
N TRP A 259 29.84 -25.18 33.25
CA TRP A 259 30.74 -26.28 32.92
C TRP A 259 32.16 -25.78 32.65
N LYS A 260 32.32 -24.74 31.83
CA LYS A 260 33.62 -24.11 31.53
C LYS A 260 34.31 -23.60 32.78
N LYS A 261 33.58 -23.02 33.74
CA LYS A 261 34.14 -22.60 35.03
C LYS A 261 34.68 -23.79 35.83
N LYS A 262 33.92 -24.88 35.90
CA LYS A 262 34.34 -26.12 36.60
C LYS A 262 35.56 -26.75 35.95
N GLU A 263 35.57 -26.82 34.62
CA GLU A 263 36.69 -27.30 33.83
C GLU A 263 37.96 -26.46 34.06
N MET A 264 37.84 -25.12 33.99
CA MET A 264 38.94 -24.21 34.28
C MET A 264 39.49 -24.40 35.70
N SER A 265 38.60 -24.60 36.68
CA SER A 265 38.99 -24.82 38.08
C SER A 265 39.77 -26.14 38.24
N LEU A 266 39.36 -27.19 37.52
CA LEU A 266 40.06 -28.47 37.45
C LEU A 266 41.45 -28.33 36.81
N LEU A 267 41.56 -27.61 35.69
CA LEU A 267 42.83 -27.36 35.02
C LEU A 267 43.82 -26.59 35.89
N ILE A 268 43.34 -25.59 36.64
CA ILE A 268 44.18 -24.86 37.60
C ILE A 268 44.69 -25.81 38.69
N LYS A 269 43.81 -26.64 39.25
CA LYS A 269 44.18 -27.61 40.30
C LYS A 269 45.22 -28.63 39.81
N ILE A 270 45.03 -29.16 38.60
CA ILE A 270 46.00 -30.06 37.95
C ILE A 270 47.33 -29.34 37.73
N GLY A 271 47.31 -28.10 37.24
CA GLY A 271 48.53 -27.30 37.05
C GLY A 271 49.29 -27.06 38.35
N ASP A 272 48.59 -26.82 39.45
CA ASP A 272 49.19 -26.66 40.77
C ASP A 272 49.73 -27.98 41.33
N ASP A 273 49.05 -29.11 41.10
CA ASP A 273 49.53 -30.46 41.44
C ASP A 273 50.84 -30.78 40.71
N VAL A 274 50.91 -30.54 39.41
CA VAL A 274 52.13 -30.72 38.60
C VAL A 274 53.27 -29.85 39.11
N LYS A 275 53.01 -28.59 39.48
CA LYS A 275 54.03 -27.71 40.08
C LYS A 275 54.50 -28.21 41.44
N ARG A 276 53.61 -28.80 42.24
CA ARG A 276 53.98 -29.40 43.53
C ARG A 276 54.89 -30.61 43.32
N GLU A 277 54.50 -31.52 42.43
CA GLU A 277 55.32 -32.69 42.08
C GLU A 277 56.70 -32.27 41.55
N ALA A 278 56.77 -31.28 40.65
CA ALA A 278 58.05 -30.78 40.13
C ALA A 278 58.98 -30.24 41.24
N ARG A 279 58.44 -29.55 42.26
CA ARG A 279 59.23 -29.09 43.42
C ARG A 279 59.74 -30.27 44.26
N ILE A 280 58.91 -31.29 44.46
CA ILE A 280 59.29 -32.50 45.20
C ILE A 280 60.42 -33.22 44.46
N GLU A 281 60.29 -33.40 43.14
CA GLU A 281 61.33 -34.00 42.30
C GLU A 281 62.63 -33.20 42.32
N GLU A 282 62.55 -31.86 42.22
CA GLU A 282 63.74 -31.00 42.29
C GLU A 282 64.43 -31.11 43.66
N GLN A 283 63.66 -31.16 44.74
CA GLN A 283 64.19 -31.34 46.09
C GLN A 283 64.85 -32.73 46.26
N GLN A 284 64.24 -33.78 45.70
CA GLN A 284 64.84 -35.11 45.67
C GLN A 284 66.12 -35.14 44.83
N ARG A 285 66.16 -34.45 43.69
CA ARG A 285 67.35 -34.34 42.84
C ARG A 285 68.48 -33.63 43.57
N LYS A 286 68.22 -32.47 44.18
CA LYS A 286 69.19 -31.74 45.02
C LYS A 286 69.70 -32.60 46.18
N SER A 287 68.82 -33.32 46.87
CA SER A 287 69.23 -34.23 47.94
C SER A 287 70.13 -35.36 47.45
N LYS A 288 69.88 -35.92 46.25
CA LYS A 288 70.75 -36.92 45.62
C LYS A 288 72.11 -36.32 45.24
N GLU A 289 72.13 -35.13 44.64
CA GLU A 289 73.35 -34.39 44.28
C GLU A 289 74.20 -34.04 45.52
N ASP A 290 73.58 -33.56 46.60
CA ASP A 290 74.26 -33.24 47.86
C ASP A 290 74.85 -34.49 48.52
N LYS A 291 74.13 -35.62 48.49
CA LYS A 291 74.65 -36.92 48.96
C LYS A 291 75.86 -37.36 48.14
N LEU A 292 75.83 -37.17 46.83
CA LEU A 292 76.96 -37.48 45.94
C LEU A 292 78.17 -36.58 46.25
N LYS A 293 77.98 -35.27 46.35
CA LYS A 293 79.05 -34.32 46.74
C LYS A 293 79.67 -34.67 48.09
N ARG A 294 78.86 -34.99 49.10
CA ARG A 294 79.35 -35.42 50.42
C ARG A 294 80.21 -36.67 50.33
N LYS A 295 79.80 -37.67 49.54
CA LYS A 295 80.61 -38.86 49.29
C LYS A 295 81.93 -38.52 48.60
N GLN A 296 81.90 -37.61 47.63
CA GLN A 296 83.08 -37.15 46.89
C GLN A 296 84.09 -36.45 47.81
N VAL A 297 83.64 -35.52 48.65
CA VAL A 297 84.48 -34.86 49.67
C VAL A 297 85.06 -35.84 50.69
N MET A 298 84.29 -36.86 51.10
CA MET A 298 84.81 -37.90 51.99
C MET A 298 85.90 -38.74 51.31
N LEU A 299 85.76 -39.04 50.02
CA LEU A 299 86.78 -39.74 49.25
C LEU A 299 88.03 -38.88 49.07
N GLU A 300 87.90 -37.59 48.76
CA GLU A 300 89.02 -36.65 48.67
C GLU A 300 89.78 -36.54 49.99
N LYS A 301 89.08 -36.43 51.12
CA LYS A 301 89.72 -36.44 52.45
C LYS A 301 90.43 -37.74 52.77
N ASN A 302 89.88 -38.89 52.36
CA ASN A 302 90.54 -40.17 52.55
C ASN A 302 91.82 -40.27 51.70
N ILE A 303 91.80 -39.77 50.46
CA ILE A 303 92.98 -39.70 49.58
C ILE A 303 94.02 -38.71 50.14
N GLU A 304 93.61 -37.57 50.70
CA GLU A 304 94.51 -36.63 51.38
C GLU A 304 95.16 -37.25 52.63
N GLN A 305 94.42 -38.07 53.38
CA GLN A 305 94.97 -38.81 54.52
C GLN A 305 95.93 -39.93 54.10
N GLU A 306 95.68 -40.60 52.97
CA GLU A 306 96.60 -41.60 52.39
C GLU A 306 97.88 -40.97 51.81
N ASN A 307 97.84 -39.72 51.34
CA ASN A 307 99.02 -38.99 50.83
C ASN A 307 99.85 -38.29 51.93
N LEU A 308 99.45 -38.39 53.21
CA LEU A 308 100.14 -37.83 54.38
C LEU A 308 100.93 -38.89 55.20
N TYR A 309 101.03 -40.11 54.68
CA TYR A 309 101.94 -41.18 55.12
C TYR A 309 103.01 -41.42 54.06
#